data_AF-A0A8T5E0K6-F1
#
_entry.id   AF-A0A8T5E0K6-F1
#
_cell.length_a   1.000
_cell.length_b   1.000
_cell.length_c   1.000
_cell.angle_alpha   90.00
_cell.angle_beta   90.00
_cell.angle_gamma   90.00
#
_symmetry.space_group_name_H-M   'P 1'
#
loop_
_entity.id
_entity.type
_entity.pdbx_description
1 polymer ?
#
loop_
_entity_poly.entity_id
_entity_poly.type
_entity_poly.pdbx_seq_one_letter_code
_entity_poly.pdbx_strand_id
1 'polypeptide(L)' 'MLTSASPIATAQVGQPDIIQEHWYHTYATLTLDLNEWADNNPEIVNLLSVGQTEMGRNLWMLQISDWSQDTKP' A
#
# COMPACT_ATOMS: atom_id res chain seq x y z
N MET A 1 2.53 6.00 31.85
CA MET A 1 3.27 5.87 30.58
C MET A 1 2.25 5.47 29.53
N LEU A 2 1.70 6.41 28.75
CA LEU A 2 0.77 6.10 27.66
C LEU A 2 1.60 5.92 26.40
N THR A 3 1.92 4.68 26.03
CA THR A 3 2.52 4.39 24.74
C THR A 3 1.41 4.42 23.70
N SER A 4 1.44 5.43 22.84
CA SER A 4 0.61 5.51 21.63
C SER A 4 0.84 4.26 20.80
N ALA A 5 -0.16 3.37 20.74
CA ALA A 5 -0.20 2.32 19.73
C ALA A 5 -0.58 2.99 18.41
N SER A 6 0.43 3.37 17.62
CA SER A 6 0.19 3.63 16.21
C SER A 6 -0.37 2.35 15.58
N PRO A 7 -1.39 2.40 14.72
CA PRO A 7 -1.79 1.22 13.98
C PRO A 7 -0.56 0.78 13.18
N ILE A 8 -0.07 -0.42 13.47
CA ILE A 8 0.91 -1.10 12.64
C ILE A 8 0.18 -1.27 11.31
N ALA A 9 0.50 -0.42 10.33
CA ALA A 9 0.08 -0.66 8.97
C ALA A 9 0.64 -2.05 8.63
N THR A 10 -0.25 -3.00 8.35
CA THR A 10 0.03 -4.41 8.08
C THR A 10 0.89 -4.64 6.83
N ALA A 11 1.43 -3.57 6.24
CA ALA A 11 2.32 -3.43 5.09
C ALA A 11 3.63 -4.25 5.10
N GLN A 12 3.78 -5.23 6.00
CA GLN A 12 5.04 -5.90 6.29
C GLN A 12 5.04 -7.37 5.91
N VAL A 13 4.18 -7.83 4.98
CA VAL A 13 4.16 -9.25 4.60
C VAL A 13 5.48 -9.63 3.92
N GLY A 14 6.36 -10.26 4.70
CA GLY A 14 7.71 -10.67 4.30
C GLY A 14 8.85 -9.80 4.83
N GLN A 15 8.56 -8.78 5.66
CA GLN A 15 9.57 -7.89 6.23
C GLN A 15 9.91 -8.31 7.67
N PRO A 16 11.18 -8.67 8.00
CA PRO A 16 11.55 -9.01 9.37
C PRO A 16 11.35 -7.85 10.37
N ASP A 17 11.27 -8.17 11.67
CA ASP A 17 11.03 -7.21 12.76
C ASP A 17 12.30 -6.42 13.12
N ILE A 18 12.91 -5.78 12.13
CA ILE A 18 14.15 -5.01 12.28
C ILE A 18 13.80 -3.55 12.01
N ILE A 19 14.06 -2.69 12.99
CA ILE A 19 13.97 -1.22 12.90
C ILE A 19 15.01 -0.70 11.89
N GLN A 20 14.71 -0.83 10.61
CA GLN A 20 15.47 -0.20 9.54
C GLN A 20 14.50 0.39 8.52
N GLU A 21 14.58 1.71 8.37
CA GLU A 21 13.56 2.57 7.75
C GLU A 21 13.49 2.47 6.21
N HIS A 22 14.43 1.78 5.55
CA HIS A 22 14.52 1.76 4.09
C HIS A 22 14.98 0.40 3.56
N TRP A 23 14.04 -0.43 3.09
CA TRP A 23 14.33 -1.70 2.41
C TRP A 23 13.95 -1.70 0.94
N TYR A 24 14.63 -2.55 0.18
CA TYR A 24 14.29 -2.80 -1.21
C TYR A 24 13.20 -3.87 -1.28
N HIS A 25 12.10 -3.55 -1.96
CA HIS A 25 11.04 -4.51 -2.24
C HIS A 25 11.27 -5.12 -3.63
N THR A 26 11.02 -6.42 -3.74
CA THR A 26 10.86 -7.05 -5.05
C THR A 26 9.52 -6.65 -5.66
N TYR A 27 9.33 -6.86 -6.96
CA TYR A 27 8.03 -6.63 -7.60
C TYR A 27 6.91 -7.44 -6.94
N ALA A 28 7.19 -8.69 -6.57
CA ALA A 28 6.19 -9.58 -5.96
C ALA A 28 5.79 -9.10 -4.55
N THR A 29 6.77 -8.75 -3.72
CA THR A 29 6.50 -8.27 -2.35
C THR A 29 5.80 -6.92 -2.38
N LEU A 30 6.25 -5.97 -3.22
CA LEU A 30 5.56 -4.68 -3.37
C LEU A 30 4.13 -4.86 -3.90
N THR A 31 3.89 -5.80 -4.81
CA THR A 31 2.53 -6.06 -5.31
C THR A 31 1.63 -6.59 -4.18
N LEU A 32 2.15 -7.44 -3.30
CA LEU A 32 1.40 -7.94 -2.14
C LEU A 32 1.06 -6.79 -1.18
N ASP A 33 2.05 -5.98 -0.81
CA ASP A 33 1.88 -4.83 0.10
C ASP A 33 0.82 -3.86 -0.44
N LEU A 34 0.84 -3.56 -1.74
CA LEU A 34 -0.15 -2.69 -2.38
C LEU A 34 -1.58 -3.24 -2.30
N ASN A 35 -1.76 -4.54 -2.55
CA ASN A 35 -3.09 -5.17 -2.44
C ASN A 35 -3.57 -5.16 -1.00
N GLU A 36 -2.71 -5.46 -0.04
CA GLU A 36 -3.05 -5.42 1.38
C GLU A 36 -3.41 -4.02 1.86
N TRP A 37 -2.76 -2.96 1.36
CA TRP A 37 -3.16 -1.58 1.68
C TRP A 37 -4.56 -1.25 1.19
N ALA A 38 -4.90 -1.69 -0.01
CA ALA A 38 -6.23 -1.50 -0.58
C ALA A 38 -7.29 -2.32 0.17
N ASP A 39 -6.97 -3.55 0.56
CA ASP A 39 -7.87 -4.43 1.31
C ASP A 39 -8.11 -3.92 2.75
N ASN A 40 -7.07 -3.38 3.40
CA ASN A 40 -7.16 -2.94 4.80
C ASN A 40 -7.70 -1.51 4.97
N ASN A 41 -7.64 -0.68 3.92
CA ASN A 41 -8.09 0.73 3.98
C ASN A 41 -8.98 1.08 2.76
N PRO A 42 -10.05 0.31 2.46
CA PRO A 42 -10.87 0.50 1.26
C PRO A 42 -11.58 1.87 1.21
N GLU A 43 -11.71 2.55 2.34
CA GLU A 43 -12.31 3.86 2.48
C GLU A 43 -11.39 5.02 2.05
N ILE A 44 -10.08 4.80 1.96
CA ILE A 44 -9.11 5.82 1.52
C ILE A 44 -8.07 5.34 0.50
N VAL A 45 -8.03 4.05 0.16
CA VAL A 45 -7.12 3.48 -0.85
C VAL A 45 -7.88 2.83 -2.00
N ASN A 46 -7.53 3.22 -3.24
CA ASN A 46 -8.00 2.58 -4.47
C ASN A 46 -6.78 2.18 -5.32
N LEU A 47 -6.57 0.87 -5.49
CA LEU A 47 -5.47 0.31 -6.26
C LEU A 47 -5.94 -0.05 -7.68
N LEU A 48 -5.24 0.50 -8.68
CA LEU A 48 -5.56 0.31 -10.09
C LEU A 48 -4.35 -0.27 -10.82
N SER A 49 -4.62 -1.22 -11.74
CA SER A 49 -3.67 -1.55 -12.80
C SER A 49 -3.95 -0.66 -14.00
N VAL A 50 -3.04 0.25 -14.31
CA VAL A 50 -3.19 1.23 -15.41
C VAL A 50 -2.54 0.78 -16.72
N GLY A 51 -2.11 -0.48 -16.77
CA GLY A 51 -1.46 -1.08 -17.92
C GLY A 51 -0.48 -2.17 -17.51
N GLN A 52 0.28 -2.65 -18.49
CA GLN A 52 1.33 -3.64 -18.30
C GLN A 52 2.63 -3.19 -18.99
N THR A 53 3.76 -3.58 -18.42
CA THR A 53 5.05 -3.48 -19.11
C THR A 53 5.10 -4.45 -20.29
N GLU A 54 6.10 -4.29 -21.17
CA GLU A 54 6.34 -5.22 -22.28
C GLU A 54 6.51 -6.68 -21.82
N MET A 55 7.03 -6.89 -20.61
CA MET A 55 7.23 -8.22 -20.02
C MET A 55 6.06 -8.67 -19.13
N GLY A 56 4.88 -8.04 -19.23
CA GLY A 56 3.65 -8.50 -18.58
C GLY A 56 3.54 -8.20 -17.08
N ARG A 57 4.29 -7.22 -16.54
CA ARG A 57 4.11 -6.76 -15.15
C ARG A 57 3.07 -5.65 -15.10
N ASN A 58 2.13 -5.71 -14.17
CA ASN A 58 1.17 -4.63 -13.93
C ASN A 58 1.90 -3.34 -13.54
N LEU A 59 1.49 -2.24 -14.16
CA LEU A 59 1.79 -0.89 -13.74
C LEU A 59 0.74 -0.47 -12.72
N TRP A 60 1.13 -0.43 -11.46
CA TRP A 60 0.23 -0.10 -10.35
C TRP A 60 0.14 1.41 -10.13
N MET A 61 -1.08 1.90 -9.93
CA MET A 61 -1.38 3.25 -9.45
C MET A 61 -2.16 3.13 -8.15
N LEU A 62 -1.62 3.72 -7.08
CA LEU A 62 -2.28 3.83 -5.80
C LEU A 62 -2.91 5.23 -5.68
N GLN A 63 -4.23 5.29 -5.64
CA GLN A 63 -4.95 6.52 -5.35
C GLN A 63 -5.28 6.56 -3.86
N ILE A 64 -4.89 7.64 -3.20
CA ILE A 64 -5.19 7.88 -1.79
C ILE A 64 -6.01 9.16 -1.70
N SER A 65 -7.25 9.06 -1.21
CA SER A 65 -8.13 10.20 -1.08
C SER A 65 -9.22 9.93 -0.04
N ASP A 66 -9.72 10.98 0.60
CA ASP A 66 -10.92 10.89 1.41
C ASP A 66 -12.15 11.09 0.51
N TRP A 67 -12.73 9.99 0.03
CA TRP A 67 -13.92 10.02 -0.84
C TRP A 67 -15.22 10.31 -0.09
N SER A 68 -15.18 10.39 1.24
CA SER A 68 -16.35 10.82 2.02
C SER A 68 -16.67 12.30 1.80
N GLN A 69 -15.65 13.07 1.40
CA GLN A 69 -15.78 14.48 1.08
C GLN A 69 -16.05 14.62 -0.42
N ASP A 70 -17.24 15.14 -0.77
CA ASP A 70 -17.72 15.38 -2.14
C ASP A 70 -16.99 16.57 -2.79
N THR A 71 -15.66 16.51 -2.79
CA THR A 71 -14.73 17.49 -3.35
C THR A 71 -13.83 16.79 -4.36
N LYS A 72 -14.44 16.19 -5.37
CA LYS A 72 -13.74 15.88 -6.62
C LYS A 72 -13.66 17.20 -7.43
N PRO A 73 -12.46 17.71 -7.76
CA PRO A 73 -12.33 18.93 -8.54
C PRO A 73 -12.86 18.78 -9.97
#